data_AF-B1H1S0-F1
#
_entry.id   AF-B1H1S0-F1
#
_cell.length_a   1.000
_cell.length_b   1.000
_cell.length_c   1.000
_cell.angle_alpha   90.00
_cell.angle_beta   90.00
_cell.angle_gamma   90.00
#
_symmetry.space_group_name_H-M   'P 1'
#
loop_
_entity.id
_entity.type
_entity.pdbx_description
1 polymer ?
#
loop_
_entity_poly.entity_id
_entity_poly.type
_entity_poly.pdbx_seq_one_letter_code
_entity_poly.pdbx_strand_id
1 'polypeptide(L)'
;MMVGSCSLTGNDKPSWWQLNLKHRYKVEKVVIVNRGDCCSERLLGAQIRVGFTANLKNPLCGTVTDVSEETITLSCHGMVGQYVTVSIPEREEYLQLCEVEVYGNKYSPVVPVHEESEEDVLQDIGNLYKH
;
A
#
# COMPACT_ATOMS: atom_id res chain seq x y z
N MET A 1 26.60 9.78 0.35
CA MET A 1 25.71 9.07 1.30
C MET A 1 24.58 10.02 1.63
N MET A 2 23.34 9.71 1.23
CA MET A 2 22.20 10.44 1.77
C MET A 2 22.08 10.01 3.24
N VAL A 3 22.23 10.93 4.18
CA VAL A 3 21.90 10.69 5.58
C VAL A 3 20.39 10.82 5.68
N GLY A 4 19.67 9.74 5.38
CA GLY A 4 18.23 9.65 5.62
C GLY A 4 17.96 9.55 7.13
N SER A 5 16.96 10.27 7.63
CA SER A 5 16.51 10.10 9.02
C SER A 5 15.59 8.89 9.09
N CYS A 6 16.01 7.82 9.75
CA CYS A 6 15.19 6.62 9.88
C CYS A 6 14.11 6.77 10.95
N SER A 7 12.92 6.25 10.65
CA SER A 7 11.85 6.06 11.63
C SER A 7 12.13 4.83 12.50
N LEU A 8 11.63 4.85 13.74
CA LEU A 8 11.78 3.77 14.72
C LEU A 8 10.52 3.68 15.58
N THR A 9 9.89 2.50 15.64
CA THR A 9 8.77 2.22 16.55
C THR A 9 9.26 1.86 17.96
N GLY A 10 8.33 1.62 18.89
CA GLY A 10 8.63 0.84 20.09
C GLY A 10 8.92 -0.63 19.76
N ASN A 11 9.22 -1.40 20.80
CA ASN A 11 9.34 -2.86 20.71
C ASN A 11 7.95 -3.49 20.87
N ASP A 12 7.23 -3.62 19.77
CA ASP A 12 5.81 -3.97 19.77
C ASP A 12 5.54 -5.26 18.99
N LYS A 13 4.39 -5.90 19.24
CA LYS A 13 3.89 -7.03 18.46
C LYS A 13 2.41 -6.83 18.06
N PRO A 14 2.11 -6.44 16.81
CA PRO A 14 3.05 -6.10 15.74
C PRO A 14 3.60 -4.67 15.90
N SER A 15 4.88 -4.47 15.59
CA SER A 15 5.38 -3.14 15.18
C SER A 15 4.95 -2.86 13.74
N TRP A 16 4.44 -1.66 13.45
CA TRP A 16 3.92 -1.33 12.12
C TRP A 16 4.07 0.14 11.76
N TRP A 17 4.08 0.38 10.45
CA TRP A 17 4.00 1.70 9.82
C TRP A 17 2.99 1.63 8.67
N GLN A 18 2.25 2.71 8.45
CA GLN A 18 1.23 2.75 7.39
C GLN A 18 1.20 4.08 6.65
N LEU A 19 1.11 3.98 5.32
CA LEU A 19 0.90 5.09 4.40
C LEU A 19 -0.55 5.12 3.92
N ASN A 20 -1.16 6.31 3.93
CA ASN A 20 -2.41 6.58 3.24
C ASN A 20 -2.14 7.42 1.98
N LEU A 21 -2.27 6.81 0.80
CA LEU A 21 -2.01 7.41 -0.51
C LEU A 21 -3.06 8.44 -0.94
N LYS A 22 -4.11 8.67 -0.14
CA LYS A 22 -5.26 9.56 -0.37
C LYS A 22 -6.19 9.17 -1.53
N HIS A 23 -5.68 8.44 -2.52
CA HIS A 23 -6.44 7.86 -3.62
C HIS A 23 -6.13 6.37 -3.77
N ARG A 24 -6.88 5.71 -4.66
CA ARG A 24 -6.61 4.33 -5.06
C ARG A 24 -5.49 4.33 -6.09
N TYR A 25 -4.52 3.44 -5.92
CA TYR A 25 -3.42 3.22 -6.84
C TYR A 25 -3.34 1.74 -7.18
N LYS A 26 -2.95 1.45 -8.41
CA LYS A 26 -2.44 0.15 -8.84
C LYS A 26 -0.96 0.12 -8.47
N VAL A 27 -0.63 -0.47 -7.32
CA VAL A 27 0.71 -0.53 -6.76
C VAL A 27 1.50 -1.63 -7.45
N GLU A 28 2.54 -1.26 -8.17
CA GLU A 28 3.38 -2.20 -8.94
C GLU A 28 4.53 -2.73 -8.08
N LYS A 29 5.19 -1.85 -7.32
CA LYS A 29 6.28 -2.24 -6.40
C LYS A 29 6.39 -1.29 -5.22
N VAL A 30 6.97 -1.80 -4.14
CA VAL A 30 7.36 -1.02 -2.96
C VAL A 30 8.87 -1.18 -2.79
N VAL A 31 9.57 -0.07 -2.58
CA VAL A 31 10.99 -0.03 -2.26
C VAL A 31 11.13 0.43 -0.81
N ILE A 32 11.88 -0.33 -0.01
CA ILE A 32 12.20 0.01 1.36
C ILE A 32 13.69 0.26 1.45
N VAL A 33 14.07 1.40 2.02
CA VAL A 33 15.45 1.66 2.44
C VAL A 33 15.53 1.29 3.93
N ASN A 34 16.23 0.20 4.21
CA ASN A 34 16.52 -0.28 5.55
C ASN A 34 17.64 0.54 6.19
N ARG A 35 17.89 0.31 7.48
CA ARG A 35 19.02 0.90 8.19
C ARG A 35 20.33 0.21 7.79
N GLY A 36 21.30 0.98 7.29
CA GLY A 36 22.58 0.46 6.78
C GLY A 36 23.75 0.38 7.77
N ASP A 37 23.70 1.08 8.92
CA ASP A 37 24.83 1.16 9.88
C ASP A 37 24.80 0.06 10.96
N CYS A 38 23.64 -0.52 11.25
CA CYS A 38 23.46 -1.69 12.12
C CYS A 38 22.06 -2.28 11.94
N CYS A 39 21.85 -3.45 12.54
CA CYS A 39 20.52 -3.88 12.96
C CYS A 39 19.55 -4.18 11.81
N SER A 40 20.06 -4.40 10.59
CA SER A 40 19.28 -4.65 9.39
C SER A 40 18.42 -5.92 9.51
N GLU A 41 18.87 -6.89 10.33
CA GLU A 41 18.18 -8.14 10.63
C GLU A 41 16.79 -7.96 11.24
N ARG A 42 16.52 -6.81 11.86
CA ARG A 42 15.21 -6.50 12.45
C ARG A 42 14.09 -6.48 11.42
N LEU A 43 14.39 -6.05 10.20
CA LEU A 43 13.39 -5.99 9.13
C LEU A 43 13.05 -7.38 8.54
N LEU A 44 13.82 -8.42 8.88
CA LEU A 44 13.58 -9.78 8.39
C LEU A 44 12.20 -10.29 8.84
N GLY A 45 11.41 -10.78 7.88
CA GLY A 45 10.04 -11.24 8.09
C GLY A 45 9.00 -10.12 8.09
N ALA A 46 9.38 -8.87 7.85
CA ALA A 46 8.43 -7.78 7.66
C ALA A 46 7.51 -8.06 6.45
N GLN A 47 6.22 -7.80 6.62
CA GLN A 47 5.18 -7.99 5.62
C GLN A 47 4.73 -6.64 5.08
N ILE A 48 4.67 -6.54 3.75
CA ILE A 48 4.11 -5.40 3.02
C ILE A 48 2.71 -5.79 2.59
N ARG A 49 1.71 -5.00 2.98
CA ARG A 49 0.29 -5.23 2.66
C ARG A 49 -0.30 -4.04 1.95
N VAL A 50 -1.13 -4.30 0.94
CA VAL A 50 -1.78 -3.26 0.12
C VAL A 50 -3.28 -3.50 0.12
N GLY A 51 -4.08 -2.47 0.41
CA GLY A 51 -5.53 -2.59 0.39
C GLY A 51 -6.28 -1.29 0.67
N PHE A 52 -7.55 -1.39 1.03
CA PHE A 52 -8.46 -0.23 1.11
C PHE A 52 -8.79 0.21 2.52
N THR A 53 -8.31 -0.49 3.53
CA THR A 53 -8.63 -0.21 4.94
C THR A 53 -7.39 0.18 5.73
N ALA A 54 -7.56 0.95 6.81
CA ALA A 54 -6.46 1.33 7.69
C ALA A 54 -6.02 0.21 8.66
N ASN A 55 -6.54 -1.02 8.52
CA ASN A 55 -6.15 -2.14 9.37
C ASN A 55 -4.88 -2.85 8.86
N LEU A 56 -4.31 -3.72 9.69
CA LEU A 56 -3.10 -4.48 9.37
C LEU A 56 -3.37 -5.80 8.61
N LYS A 57 -4.61 -6.04 8.18
CA LYS A 57 -5.08 -7.30 7.58
C LYS A 57 -5.38 -7.19 6.09
N ASN A 58 -5.00 -6.09 5.43
CA ASN A 58 -5.06 -5.97 3.97
C ASN A 58 -4.27 -7.12 3.29
N PRO A 59 -4.59 -7.49 2.04
CA PRO A 59 -3.86 -8.52 1.29
C PRO A 59 -2.34 -8.33 1.28
N LEU A 60 -1.61 -9.46 1.35
CA LEU A 60 -0.14 -9.48 1.35
C LEU A 60 0.39 -9.18 -0.06
N CYS A 61 1.23 -8.15 -0.18
CA CYS A 61 2.02 -7.89 -1.37
C CYS A 61 3.30 -8.73 -1.37
N GLY A 62 4.03 -8.74 -0.26
CA GLY A 62 5.27 -9.49 -0.15
C GLY A 62 5.83 -9.51 1.27
N THR A 63 6.85 -10.34 1.46
CA THR A 63 7.57 -10.49 2.74
C THR A 63 9.05 -10.25 2.51
N VAL A 64 9.69 -9.50 3.41
CA VAL A 64 11.14 -9.32 3.41
C VAL A 64 11.80 -10.61 3.89
N THR A 65 12.50 -11.29 2.97
CA THR A 65 13.22 -12.55 3.24
C THR A 65 14.74 -12.41 3.21
N ASP A 66 15.23 -11.28 2.70
CA ASP A 66 16.64 -10.96 2.60
C ASP A 66 16.84 -9.49 2.99
N VAL A 67 17.87 -9.24 3.79
CA VAL A 67 18.26 -7.94 4.37
C VAL A 67 19.77 -7.72 4.24
N SER A 68 20.42 -8.48 3.34
CA SER A 68 21.83 -8.31 3.00
C SER A 68 22.10 -6.97 2.32
N GLU A 69 21.12 -6.46 1.58
CA GLU A 69 21.14 -5.15 0.94
C GLU A 69 20.35 -4.11 1.75
N GLU A 70 20.81 -2.86 1.72
CA GLU A 70 20.13 -1.74 2.36
C GLU A 70 18.80 -1.42 1.64
N THR A 71 18.77 -1.55 0.32
CA THR A 71 17.58 -1.27 -0.49
C THR A 71 16.88 -2.57 -0.89
N ILE A 72 15.63 -2.73 -0.46
CA ILE A 72 14.83 -3.94 -0.66
C ILE A 72 13.63 -3.57 -1.55
N THR A 73 13.49 -4.25 -2.69
CA THR A 73 12.38 -4.04 -3.62
C THR A 73 11.45 -5.24 -3.62
N LEU A 74 10.16 -5.01 -3.38
CA LEU A 74 9.12 -6.03 -3.48
C LEU A 74 8.12 -5.69 -4.58
N SER A 75 7.86 -6.65 -5.46
CA SER A 75 6.79 -6.55 -6.47
C SER A 75 5.44 -6.80 -5.83
N CYS A 76 4.50 -5.87 -6.03
CA CYS A 76 3.09 -6.01 -5.64
C CYS A 76 2.20 -6.40 -6.81
N HIS A 77 2.74 -6.66 -8.01
CA HIS A 77 2.02 -7.20 -9.16
C HIS A 77 0.73 -6.45 -9.52
N GLY A 78 0.71 -5.13 -9.32
CA GLY A 78 -0.42 -4.28 -9.65
C GLY A 78 -1.60 -4.40 -8.68
N MET A 79 -1.37 -4.76 -7.41
CA MET A 79 -2.40 -4.75 -6.38
C MET A 79 -3.03 -3.36 -6.26
N VAL A 80 -4.36 -3.30 -6.23
CA VAL A 80 -5.08 -2.03 -6.08
C VAL A 80 -5.32 -1.74 -4.60
N GLY A 81 -4.92 -0.55 -4.14
CA GLY A 81 -5.12 -0.13 -2.76
C GLY A 81 -4.96 1.37 -2.55
N GLN A 82 -5.38 1.83 -1.38
CA GLN A 82 -5.16 3.19 -0.88
C GLN A 82 -4.15 3.21 0.28
N TYR A 83 -4.06 2.09 1.01
CA TYR A 83 -3.17 1.94 2.16
C TYR A 83 -2.05 0.96 1.82
N VAL A 84 -0.84 1.33 2.19
CA VAL A 84 0.34 0.47 2.18
C VAL A 84 0.81 0.35 3.63
N THR A 85 0.88 -0.87 4.15
CA THR A 85 1.30 -1.17 5.51
C THR A 85 2.59 -1.98 5.47
N VAL A 86 3.57 -1.60 6.28
CA VAL A 86 4.75 -2.43 6.60
C VAL A 86 4.62 -2.85 8.06
N SER A 87 4.70 -4.15 8.34
CA SER A 87 4.53 -4.67 9.71
C SER A 87 5.38 -5.89 9.98
N ILE A 88 5.79 -6.09 11.22
CA ILE A 88 6.46 -7.31 11.70
C ILE A 88 5.48 -8.03 12.63
N PRO A 89 4.72 -9.04 12.15
CA PRO A 89 3.61 -9.60 12.92
C PRO A 89 4.00 -10.71 13.90
N GLU A 90 5.05 -11.46 13.60
CA GLU A 90 5.30 -12.74 14.29
C GLU A 90 6.07 -12.60 15.61
N ARG A 91 6.68 -11.44 15.88
CA ARG A 91 7.49 -11.22 17.09
C ARG A 91 7.40 -9.78 17.57
N GLU A 92 7.77 -9.59 18.83
CA GLU A 92 8.10 -8.26 19.36
C GLU A 92 9.39 -7.80 18.66
N GLU A 93 9.31 -6.65 18.00
CA GLU A 93 10.45 -6.10 17.27
C GLU A 93 10.32 -4.57 17.16
N TYR A 94 11.45 -3.93 16.86
CA TYR A 94 11.48 -2.55 16.42
C TYR A 94 11.38 -2.49 14.88
N LEU A 95 10.35 -1.83 14.35
CA LEU A 95 10.30 -1.52 12.93
C LEU A 95 11.14 -0.26 12.65
N GLN A 96 12.15 -0.43 11.79
CA GLN A 96 13.06 0.62 11.34
C GLN A 96 12.91 0.81 9.83
N LEU A 97 12.58 2.02 9.40
CA LEU A 97 12.40 2.35 7.98
C LEU A 97 13.04 3.70 7.72
N CYS A 98 14.05 3.73 6.86
CA CYS A 98 14.73 4.96 6.46
C CYS A 98 14.00 5.68 5.34
N GLU A 99 13.44 4.93 4.39
CA GLU A 99 12.55 5.45 3.35
C GLU A 99 11.59 4.33 2.91
N VAL A 100 10.39 4.69 2.48
CA VAL A 100 9.45 3.78 1.82
C VAL A 100 8.90 4.46 0.57
N GLU A 101 9.28 3.96 -0.59
CA GLU A 101 8.81 4.46 -1.88
C GLU A 101 7.76 3.49 -2.46
N VAL A 102 6.61 4.04 -2.86
CA VAL A 102 5.52 3.26 -3.46
C VAL A 102 5.38 3.66 -4.92
N TYR A 103 5.60 2.70 -5.82
CA TYR A 103 5.51 2.92 -7.27
C TYR A 103 4.23 2.30 -7.80
N GLY A 104 3.51 3.08 -8.60
CA GLY A 104 2.26 2.65 -9.21
C GLY A 104 1.57 3.77 -9.96
N ASN A 105 0.43 3.45 -10.53
CA ASN A 105 -0.39 4.42 -11.26
C ASN A 105 -1.70 4.67 -10.51
N LYS A 106 -2.21 5.90 -10.58
CA LYS A 106 -3.52 6.22 -10.00
C LYS A 106 -4.57 5.31 -10.62
N TYR A 107 -5.31 4.60 -9.78
CA TYR A 107 -6.34 3.67 -10.23
C TYR A 107 -7.61 4.46 -10.51
N SER A 108 -7.94 4.57 -11.79
CA SER A 108 -9.22 5.07 -12.27
C SER A 108 -9.97 3.88 -12.84
N PRO A 109 -11.08 3.42 -12.23
CA PRO A 109 -11.93 2.44 -12.88
C PRO A 109 -12.40 3.04 -14.20
N VAL A 110 -12.34 2.26 -15.28
CA VAL A 110 -13.01 2.64 -16.52
C VAL A 110 -14.49 2.67 -16.18
N VAL A 111 -15.03 3.88 -15.96
CA VAL A 111 -16.47 4.08 -15.90
C VAL A 111 -16.92 3.87 -17.35
N PRO A 112 -17.80 2.89 -17.64
CA PRO A 112 -18.41 2.79 -18.95
C PRO A 112 -19.04 4.16 -19.28
N VAL A 113 -18.82 4.65 -20.50
CA VAL A 113 -19.24 5.99 -20.96
C VAL A 113 -20.77 6.05 -21.18
N HIS A 114 -21.52 5.72 -20.14
CA HIS A 114 -22.93 6.04 -20.01
C HIS A 114 -23.09 6.78 -18.68
N GLU A 115 -22.57 8.02 -18.63
CA GLU A 115 -23.27 9.05 -17.88
C GLU A 115 -24.58 9.29 -18.63
N GLU A 116 -25.60 8.51 -18.34
CA GLU A 116 -26.96 8.91 -18.68
C GLU A 116 -27.25 10.13 -17.81
N SER A 117 -27.45 11.27 -18.45
CA SER A 117 -27.80 12.49 -17.74
C SER A 117 -29.16 12.27 -17.04
N GLU A 118 -29.42 12.98 -15.93
CA GLU A 118 -30.72 12.91 -15.26
C GLU A 118 -31.88 13.23 -16.23
N GLU A 119 -31.63 13.99 -17.29
CA GLU A 119 -32.58 14.26 -18.38
C GLU A 119 -32.86 13.04 -19.25
N ASP A 120 -31.86 12.22 -19.56
CA ASP A 120 -32.02 10.98 -20.35
C ASP A 120 -32.82 9.94 -19.55
N VAL A 121 -32.54 9.80 -18.25
CA VAL A 121 -33.28 8.92 -17.34
C VAL A 121 -34.75 9.34 -17.25
N LEU A 122 -35.03 10.63 -17.10
CA LEU A 122 -36.42 11.13 -17.02
C LEU A 122 -37.19 10.97 -18.33
N GLN A 123 -36.53 11.05 -19.49
CA GLN A 123 -37.18 10.80 -20.78
C GLN A 123 -37.54 9.32 -20.96
N ASP A 124 -36.66 8.40 -20.57
CA ASP A 124 -36.92 6.96 -20.66
C ASP A 124 -38.06 6.52 -19.74
N ILE A 125 -38.10 7.05 -18.51
CA ILE A 125 -39.22 6.81 -17.58
C ILE A 125 -40.53 7.37 -18.17
N GLY A 126 -40.49 8.56 -18.77
CA GLY A 126 -41.67 9.18 -19.40
C GLY A 126 -42.23 8.42 -20.61
N ASN A 127 -41.39 7.67 -21.31
CA ASN A 127 -41.79 6.81 -22.43
C ASN A 127 -42.35 5.46 -21.97
N LEU A 128 -41.97 4.98 -20.79
CA LEU A 128 -42.48 3.73 -20.21
C LEU A 128 -43.95 3.80 -19.79
N TYR A 129 -44.45 4.99 -19.45
CA TYR A 129 -45.81 5.22 -18.95
C TYR A 129 -46.78 5.77 -20.01
N LYS A 130 -46.36 5.89 -21.27
CA LYS A 130 -47.25 6.23 -22.39
C LYS A 130 -47.74 4.95 -23.07
N HIS A 131 -48.73 4.31 -22.45
CA HIS A 131 -49.65 3.38 -23.09
C HIS A 131 -51.09 3.79 -22.78
#